data_AF-A0A7W0UIU8-F1
#
_entry.id   AF-A0A7W0UIU8-F1
#
_cell.length_a   1.000
_cell.length_b   1.000
_cell.length_c   1.000
_cell.angle_alpha   90.00
_cell.angle_beta   90.00
_cell.angle_gamma   90.00
#
_symmetry.space_group_name_H-M   'P 1'
#
loop_
_entity.id
_entity.type
_entity.pdbx_description
1 polymer ?
#
loop_
_entity_poly.entity_id
_entity_poly.type
_entity_poly.pdbx_seq_one_letter_code
_entity_poly.pdbx_strand_id
1 'polypeptide(L)'
;MLDRRSRPHHSWDLMRALAAVASLTSVAVLVVASAEATPTRDTLLRPGIGAGKVRLGMTFAQVRRAIGRPTRVERREIYRFETYVEYAWGINSSWRVGFHGRTLARSRVVFLQTTRRERTAGGAGVGSTYRKLQDTLGARCYRPRSELRPRPSYSDFVGCYLGKRGDSVTYFPLHRECALPENRYYICPFSHRRYLAHEVWIADPVGQEIKGIHEYPR
;
A
#
# COMPACT_ATOMS: atom_id res chain seq x y z
N MET A 1 46.65 -39.61 31.73
CA MET A 1 46.77 -40.71 30.75
C MET A 1 45.77 -40.43 29.63
N LEU A 2 46.01 -39.40 28.81
CA LEU A 2 46.60 -39.46 27.46
C LEU A 2 45.94 -40.50 26.53
N ASP A 3 45.10 -40.06 25.59
CA ASP A 3 45.36 -40.32 24.17
C ASP A 3 44.70 -39.23 23.29
N ARG A 4 45.49 -38.77 22.33
CA ARG A 4 45.35 -37.59 21.48
C ARG A 4 45.42 -38.12 20.06
N ARG A 5 44.29 -38.23 19.35
CA ARG A 5 44.28 -38.69 17.95
C ARG A 5 44.05 -37.57 16.96
N SER A 6 45.19 -37.02 16.55
CA SER A 6 45.47 -36.30 15.31
C SER A 6 45.24 -37.21 14.08
N ARG A 7 44.81 -36.62 12.95
CA ARG A 7 45.11 -37.00 11.54
C ARG A 7 44.24 -36.16 10.57
N PRO A 8 44.59 -36.01 9.27
CA PRO A 8 45.69 -35.20 8.76
C PRO A 8 45.24 -34.22 7.66
N HIS A 9 46.08 -33.21 7.39
CA HIS A 9 46.04 -32.42 6.16
C HIS A 9 46.69 -33.21 4.99
N HIS A 10 46.00 -33.32 3.86
CA HIS A 10 46.55 -33.75 2.55
C HIS A 10 45.79 -32.97 1.47
N SER A 11 46.31 -31.86 0.92
CA SER A 11 47.39 -31.73 -0.07
C SER A 11 47.08 -32.43 -1.41
N TRP A 12 46.28 -31.78 -2.25
CA TRP A 12 46.23 -32.03 -3.71
C TRP A 12 46.14 -30.70 -4.46
N ASP A 13 47.04 -29.78 -4.12
CA ASP A 13 47.61 -28.88 -5.13
C ASP A 13 48.55 -29.75 -5.97
N LEU A 14 48.18 -30.04 -7.22
CA LEU A 14 49.05 -30.37 -8.36
C LEU A 14 48.22 -31.05 -9.45
N MET A 15 47.41 -30.28 -10.19
CA MET A 15 47.19 -30.51 -11.63
C MET A 15 46.83 -29.19 -12.30
N ARG A 16 47.84 -28.30 -12.39
CA ARG A 16 47.92 -27.30 -13.45
C ARG A 16 48.52 -27.99 -14.68
N ALA A 17 47.73 -28.25 -15.71
CA ALA A 17 48.25 -28.35 -17.08
C ALA A 17 47.13 -28.19 -18.11
N LEU A 18 47.15 -27.03 -18.77
CA LEU A 18 47.03 -26.85 -20.22
C LEU A 18 45.81 -27.45 -20.94
N ALA A 19 44.81 -26.59 -21.19
CA ALA A 19 44.17 -26.51 -22.50
C ALA A 19 43.54 -25.12 -22.67
N ALA A 20 44.30 -24.20 -23.27
CA ALA A 20 43.79 -22.95 -23.79
C ALA A 20 42.94 -23.27 -25.04
N VAL A 21 41.63 -23.37 -24.88
CA VAL A 21 40.68 -23.30 -25.99
C VAL A 21 40.04 -21.92 -25.94
N ALA A 22 40.52 -21.04 -26.82
CA ALA A 22 39.96 -19.72 -27.05
C ALA A 22 38.63 -19.85 -27.80
N SER A 23 37.55 -20.13 -27.08
CA SER A 23 36.19 -19.99 -27.60
C SER A 23 35.76 -18.52 -27.50
N LEU A 24 35.80 -17.83 -28.64
CA LEU A 24 35.09 -16.57 -28.90
C LEU A 24 33.58 -16.84 -28.83
N THR A 25 33.06 -17.00 -27.61
CA THR A 25 31.63 -17.01 -27.35
C THR A 25 31.16 -15.57 -27.32
N SER A 26 30.65 -15.09 -28.46
CA SER A 26 29.89 -13.85 -28.56
C SER A 26 28.70 -13.94 -27.61
N VAL A 27 28.83 -13.35 -26.42
CA VAL A 27 27.70 -13.15 -25.51
C VAL A 27 26.80 -12.12 -26.16
N ALA A 28 25.85 -12.60 -26.96
CA ALA A 28 24.73 -11.79 -27.41
C ALA A 28 23.93 -11.39 -26.16
N VAL A 29 24.24 -10.22 -25.62
CA VAL A 29 23.43 -9.58 -24.59
C VAL A 29 22.08 -9.26 -25.24
N LEU A 30 21.15 -10.20 -25.13
CA LEU A 30 19.73 -9.96 -25.38
C LEU A 30 19.30 -8.90 -24.36
N VAL A 31 19.33 -7.63 -24.78
CA VAL A 31 18.62 -6.55 -24.12
C VAL A 31 17.14 -6.88 -24.29
N VAL A 32 16.61 -7.70 -23.39
CA VAL A 32 15.17 -7.87 -23.23
C VAL A 32 14.69 -6.50 -22.76
N ALA A 33 14.22 -5.69 -23.70
CA ALA A 33 13.46 -4.49 -23.39
C ALA A 33 12.26 -4.96 -22.57
N SER A 34 12.37 -4.84 -21.25
CA SER A 34 11.26 -5.04 -20.33
C SER A 34 10.20 -4.02 -20.71
N ALA A 35 9.27 -4.41 -21.57
CA ALA A 35 8.08 -3.63 -21.84
C ALA A 35 7.41 -3.44 -20.47
N GLU A 36 7.48 -2.23 -19.94
CA GLU A 36 6.77 -1.87 -18.72
C GLU A 36 5.28 -2.15 -19.00
N ALA A 37 4.78 -3.25 -18.42
CA ALA A 37 3.41 -3.67 -18.61
C ALA A 37 2.53 -2.47 -18.24
N THR A 38 1.88 -1.89 -19.24
CA THR A 38 0.96 -0.78 -19.01
C THR A 38 -0.06 -1.30 -18.00
N PRO A 39 -0.19 -0.68 -16.82
CA PRO A 39 -1.08 -1.18 -15.80
C PRO A 39 -2.46 -1.36 -16.42
N THR A 40 -2.98 -2.59 -16.34
CA THR A 40 -4.33 -2.89 -16.80
C THR A 40 -5.24 -1.83 -16.18
N ARG A 41 -6.10 -1.17 -16.97
CA ARG A 41 -6.91 -0.01 -16.50
C ARG A 41 -7.70 -0.29 -15.20
N ASP A 42 -7.88 -1.56 -14.90
CA ASP A 42 -8.55 -2.15 -13.74
C ASP A 42 -7.71 -2.14 -12.45
N THR A 43 -6.43 -1.78 -12.51
CA THR A 43 -5.52 -1.68 -11.34
C THR A 43 -5.05 -0.24 -11.09
N LEU A 44 -5.62 0.74 -11.78
CA LEU A 44 -5.20 2.14 -11.68
C LEU A 44 -5.86 2.83 -10.49
N LEU A 45 -5.05 3.42 -9.61
CA LEU A 45 -5.47 4.37 -8.59
C LEU A 45 -5.64 5.75 -9.22
N ARG A 46 -6.83 6.35 -9.09
CA ARG A 46 -7.17 7.68 -9.61
C ARG A 46 -7.50 8.60 -8.43
N PRO A 47 -6.55 9.44 -7.99
CA PRO A 47 -6.74 10.22 -6.78
C PRO A 47 -8.01 11.09 -6.82
N GLY A 48 -8.78 11.06 -5.72
CA GLY A 48 -10.03 11.79 -5.54
C GLY A 48 -11.20 11.24 -6.36
N ILE A 49 -11.01 10.17 -7.13
CA ILE A 49 -12.02 9.63 -8.05
C ILE A 49 -12.35 8.18 -7.70
N GLY A 50 -11.34 7.33 -7.57
CA GLY A 50 -11.56 5.91 -7.32
C GLY A 50 -10.32 5.05 -7.53
N ALA A 51 -10.51 3.73 -7.38
CA ALA A 51 -9.47 2.74 -7.57
C ALA A 51 -10.00 1.63 -8.48
N GLY A 52 -9.15 1.16 -9.41
CA GLY A 52 -9.51 0.11 -10.36
C GLY A 52 -10.81 0.42 -11.11
N LYS A 53 -11.82 -0.46 -10.96
CA LYS A 53 -13.14 -0.31 -11.57
C LYS A 53 -14.15 0.46 -10.72
N VAL A 54 -13.84 0.76 -9.46
CA VAL A 54 -14.78 1.40 -8.53
C VAL A 54 -14.47 2.89 -8.41
N ARG A 55 -15.52 3.71 -8.41
CA ARG A 55 -15.44 5.17 -8.32
C ARG A 55 -16.41 5.69 -7.26
N LEU A 56 -16.08 6.84 -6.69
CA LEU A 56 -17.02 7.63 -5.91
C LEU A 56 -18.29 7.91 -6.73
N GLY A 57 -19.44 7.96 -6.09
CA GLY A 57 -20.74 8.17 -6.73
C GLY A 57 -21.36 6.94 -7.41
N MET A 58 -20.65 5.81 -7.52
CA MET A 58 -21.26 4.58 -8.05
C MET A 58 -22.39 4.07 -7.15
N THR A 59 -23.40 3.42 -7.72
CA THR A 59 -24.42 2.69 -6.94
C THR A 59 -23.89 1.33 -6.49
N PHE A 60 -24.52 0.75 -5.47
CA PHE A 60 -24.24 -0.63 -5.06
C PHE A 60 -24.34 -1.64 -6.22
N ALA A 61 -25.32 -1.47 -7.11
CA ALA A 61 -25.48 -2.33 -8.28
C ALA A 61 -24.35 -2.15 -9.32
N GLN A 62 -23.83 -0.93 -9.49
CA GLN A 62 -22.66 -0.68 -10.35
C GLN A 62 -21.40 -1.31 -9.77
N VAL A 63 -21.15 -1.16 -8.47
CA VAL A 63 -20.00 -1.77 -7.79
C VAL A 63 -20.07 -3.30 -7.87
N ARG A 64 -21.25 -3.89 -7.63
CA ARG A 64 -21.43 -5.34 -7.75
C ARG A 64 -21.15 -5.88 -9.15
N ARG A 65 -21.50 -5.13 -10.19
CA ARG A 65 -21.15 -5.49 -11.58
C ARG A 65 -19.66 -5.35 -11.84
N ALA A 66 -19.00 -4.38 -11.24
CA ALA A 66 -17.59 -4.09 -11.44
C ALA A 66 -16.66 -5.11 -10.76
N ILE A 67 -16.94 -5.47 -9.50
CA ILE A 67 -16.04 -6.26 -8.65
C ILE A 67 -16.70 -7.45 -7.95
N GLY A 68 -17.94 -7.80 -8.34
CA GLY A 68 -18.65 -8.96 -7.81
C GLY A 68 -19.40 -8.70 -6.50
N ARG A 69 -19.87 -9.77 -5.86
CA ARG A 69 -20.63 -9.69 -4.61
C ARG A 69 -19.71 -9.32 -3.43
N PRO A 70 -20.18 -8.49 -2.48
CA PRO A 70 -19.42 -8.27 -1.25
C PRO A 70 -19.29 -9.57 -0.46
N THR A 71 -18.19 -9.71 0.26
CA THR A 71 -17.93 -10.83 1.16
C THR A 71 -18.76 -10.72 2.44
N ARG A 72 -18.82 -9.52 3.03
CA ARG A 72 -19.59 -9.23 4.25
C ARG A 72 -19.88 -7.74 4.43
N VAL A 73 -20.79 -7.42 5.34
CA VAL A 73 -20.96 -6.07 5.89
C VAL A 73 -19.91 -5.89 6.98
N GLU A 74 -19.11 -4.82 6.90
CA GLU A 74 -18.09 -4.49 7.90
C GLU A 74 -18.62 -3.48 8.93
N ARG A 75 -19.39 -2.48 8.47
CA ARG A 75 -19.98 -1.44 9.33
C ARG A 75 -21.34 -1.02 8.80
N ARG A 76 -22.25 -0.69 9.72
CA ARG A 76 -23.55 -0.08 9.42
C ARG A 76 -23.90 0.91 10.51
N GLU A 77 -24.33 2.11 10.12
CA GLU A 77 -24.76 3.14 11.05
C GLU A 77 -25.69 4.16 10.38
N ILE A 78 -26.31 5.02 11.19
CA ILE A 78 -27.11 6.14 10.71
C ILE A 78 -26.25 7.41 10.78
N TYR A 79 -26.16 8.13 9.66
CA TYR A 79 -25.43 9.38 9.54
C TYR A 79 -26.32 10.43 8.87
N ARG A 80 -26.60 11.53 9.57
CA ARG A 80 -27.51 12.61 9.15
C ARG A 80 -28.86 12.08 8.64
N PHE A 81 -29.49 11.19 9.41
CA PHE A 81 -30.78 10.54 9.09
C PHE A 81 -30.78 9.61 7.87
N GLU A 82 -29.61 9.33 7.30
CA GLU A 82 -29.45 8.39 6.19
C GLU A 82 -28.59 7.20 6.61
N THR A 83 -28.67 6.09 5.87
CA THR A 83 -27.92 4.89 6.22
C THR A 83 -26.54 4.94 5.58
N TYR A 84 -25.51 4.72 6.39
CA TYR A 84 -24.18 4.37 5.92
C TYR A 84 -23.97 2.85 6.07
N VAL A 85 -23.51 2.20 5.00
CA VAL A 85 -23.11 0.79 5.02
C VAL A 85 -21.77 0.62 4.35
N GLU A 86 -20.82 0.04 5.07
CA GLU A 86 -19.54 -0.39 4.54
C GLU A 86 -19.55 -1.89 4.33
N TYR A 87 -19.15 -2.30 3.13
CA TYR A 87 -19.00 -3.70 2.78
C TYR A 87 -17.53 -3.99 2.48
N ALA A 88 -17.11 -5.22 2.76
CA ALA A 88 -15.80 -5.73 2.41
C ALA A 88 -15.87 -6.59 1.14
N TRP A 89 -14.86 -6.49 0.27
CA TRP A 89 -14.68 -7.31 -0.93
C TRP A 89 -13.34 -8.02 -0.97
N GLY A 90 -13.32 -9.14 -1.68
CA GLY A 90 -12.14 -9.95 -1.91
C GLY A 90 -11.73 -10.80 -0.70
N ILE A 91 -10.63 -11.53 -0.87
CA ILE A 91 -10.01 -12.32 0.18
C ILE A 91 -9.38 -11.35 1.19
N ASN A 92 -9.54 -11.64 2.49
CA ASN A 92 -9.02 -10.84 3.60
C ASN A 92 -9.47 -9.37 3.61
N SER A 93 -10.65 -9.06 3.07
CA SER A 93 -11.21 -7.69 3.06
C SER A 93 -10.29 -6.65 2.41
N SER A 94 -9.58 -7.05 1.35
CA SER A 94 -8.62 -6.20 0.64
C SER A 94 -9.22 -4.91 0.06
N TRP A 95 -10.54 -4.87 -0.05
CA TRP A 95 -11.33 -3.72 -0.44
C TRP A 95 -12.42 -3.44 0.59
N ARG A 96 -12.63 -2.17 0.92
CA ARG A 96 -13.84 -1.71 1.61
C ARG A 96 -14.49 -0.60 0.81
N VAL A 97 -15.80 -0.66 0.68
CA VAL A 97 -16.59 0.35 -0.03
C VAL A 97 -17.74 0.80 0.85
N GLY A 98 -17.74 2.07 1.20
CA GLY A 98 -18.77 2.72 1.99
C GLY A 98 -19.83 3.37 1.10
N PHE A 99 -21.08 3.03 1.36
CA PHE A 99 -22.25 3.58 0.69
C PHE A 99 -23.04 4.44 1.66
N HIS A 100 -23.51 5.60 1.21
CA HIS A 100 -24.37 6.48 1.99
C HIS A 100 -25.62 6.87 1.18
N GLY A 101 -26.77 6.90 1.86
CA GLY A 101 -28.05 7.34 1.30
C GLY A 101 -29.26 6.76 2.03
N ARG A 102 -30.47 7.20 1.66
CA ARG A 102 -31.73 6.76 2.32
C ARG A 102 -32.00 5.26 2.25
N THR A 103 -31.65 4.63 1.13
CA THR A 103 -31.80 3.18 0.91
C THR A 103 -30.60 2.66 0.15
N LEU A 104 -30.31 1.35 0.26
CA LEU A 104 -29.17 0.77 -0.46
C LEU A 104 -29.27 0.97 -1.99
N ALA A 105 -30.48 0.90 -2.55
CA ALA A 105 -30.70 1.12 -3.98
C ALA A 105 -30.43 2.56 -4.43
N ARG A 106 -30.62 3.54 -3.55
CA ARG A 106 -30.36 4.98 -3.81
C ARG A 106 -29.02 5.45 -3.27
N SER A 107 -28.32 4.60 -2.51
CA SER A 107 -27.02 4.91 -1.92
C SER A 107 -25.92 5.01 -2.98
N ARG A 108 -24.92 5.84 -2.68
CA ARG A 108 -23.78 6.11 -3.53
C ARG A 108 -22.49 5.81 -2.78
N VAL A 109 -21.46 5.39 -3.50
CA VAL A 109 -20.12 5.24 -2.95
C VAL A 109 -19.63 6.60 -2.47
N VAL A 110 -19.40 6.74 -1.18
CA VAL A 110 -18.80 7.94 -0.56
C VAL A 110 -17.40 7.67 -0.03
N PHE A 111 -17.03 6.38 0.12
CA PHE A 111 -15.75 5.96 0.65
C PHE A 111 -15.24 4.69 -0.05
N LEU A 112 -13.94 4.65 -0.31
CA LEU A 112 -13.21 3.53 -0.85
C LEU A 112 -11.93 3.34 -0.05
N GLN A 113 -11.62 2.11 0.31
CA GLN A 113 -10.33 1.72 0.87
C GLN A 113 -9.81 0.50 0.13
N THR A 114 -8.53 0.52 -0.23
CA THR A 114 -7.83 -0.63 -0.80
C THR A 114 -6.49 -0.85 -0.11
N THR A 115 -6.17 -2.12 0.15
CA THR A 115 -4.84 -2.60 0.58
C THR A 115 -4.12 -3.34 -0.55
N ARG A 116 -4.72 -3.41 -1.76
CA ARG A 116 -4.12 -4.12 -2.90
C ARG A 116 -3.07 -3.26 -3.61
N ARG A 117 -2.51 -3.84 -4.68
CA ARG A 117 -1.42 -3.27 -5.48
C ARG A 117 -1.90 -2.22 -6.50
N GLU A 118 -3.07 -1.59 -6.32
CA GLU A 118 -3.43 -0.49 -7.20
C GLU A 118 -2.44 0.67 -7.04
N ARG A 119 -2.01 1.23 -8.16
CA ARG A 119 -1.04 2.33 -8.21
C ARG A 119 -1.53 3.41 -9.15
N THR A 120 -1.12 4.66 -8.91
CA THR A 120 -1.31 5.74 -9.87
C THR A 120 -0.45 5.50 -11.10
N ALA A 121 -0.64 6.29 -12.16
CA ALA A 121 0.21 6.24 -13.34
C ALA A 121 1.70 6.48 -13.00
N GLY A 122 2.00 7.31 -11.99
CA GLY A 122 3.36 7.53 -11.49
C GLY A 122 3.88 6.48 -10.49
N GLY A 123 3.14 5.38 -10.31
CA GLY A 123 3.51 4.26 -9.45
C GLY A 123 3.25 4.46 -7.95
N ALA A 124 2.56 5.54 -7.55
CA ALA A 124 2.24 5.78 -6.14
C ALA A 124 1.05 4.93 -5.67
N GLY A 125 1.10 4.35 -4.48
CA GLY A 125 0.06 3.47 -3.93
C GLY A 125 0.49 2.82 -2.62
N VAL A 126 -0.05 1.64 -2.32
CA VAL A 126 0.39 0.84 -1.16
C VAL A 126 1.90 0.54 -1.25
N GLY A 127 2.58 0.64 -0.10
CA GLY A 127 4.03 0.53 0.05
C GLY A 127 4.81 1.78 -0.39
N SER A 128 4.16 2.84 -0.88
CA SER A 128 4.87 4.09 -1.21
C SER A 128 5.36 4.79 0.06
N THR A 129 6.56 5.35 -0.01
CA THR A 129 7.13 6.15 1.07
C THR A 129 6.49 7.55 1.10
N TYR A 130 6.57 8.21 2.26
CA TYR A 130 6.27 9.64 2.41
C TYR A 130 6.86 10.48 1.25
N ARG A 131 8.16 10.33 0.98
CA ARG A 131 8.87 11.09 -0.05
C ARG A 131 8.32 10.79 -1.45
N LYS A 132 8.09 9.50 -1.77
CA LYS A 132 7.52 9.11 -3.07
C LYS A 132 6.13 9.73 -3.29
N LEU A 133 5.30 9.78 -2.25
CA LEU A 133 3.96 10.39 -2.33
C LEU A 133 4.04 11.90 -2.56
N GLN A 134 4.97 12.60 -1.90
CA GLN A 134 5.20 14.01 -2.15
C GLN A 134 5.71 14.26 -3.56
N ASP A 135 6.76 13.55 -3.98
CA ASP A 135 7.42 13.78 -5.27
C ASP A 135 6.51 13.42 -6.45
N THR A 136 5.68 12.37 -6.31
CA THR A 136 4.86 11.86 -7.42
C THR A 136 3.49 12.54 -7.49
N LEU A 137 2.90 12.91 -6.35
CA LEU A 137 1.52 13.41 -6.29
C LEU A 137 1.41 14.85 -5.77
N GLY A 138 2.49 15.45 -5.27
CA GLY A 138 2.40 16.70 -4.51
C GLY A 138 1.60 16.54 -3.21
N ALA A 139 1.57 15.32 -2.65
CA ALA A 139 0.76 15.02 -1.48
C ALA A 139 1.21 15.85 -0.26
N ARG A 140 0.26 16.37 0.50
CA ARG A 140 0.51 17.10 1.74
C ARG A 140 0.56 16.10 2.88
N CYS A 141 1.71 15.96 3.50
CA CYS A 141 1.93 14.93 4.50
C CYS A 141 2.14 15.52 5.88
N TYR A 142 1.35 15.06 6.84
CA TYR A 142 1.39 15.50 8.22
C TYR A 142 2.15 14.50 9.08
N ARG A 143 3.07 15.02 9.90
CA ARG A 143 3.72 14.29 10.99
C ARG A 143 3.30 14.95 12.30
N PRO A 144 2.63 14.24 13.22
CA PRO A 144 2.34 14.82 14.52
C PRO A 144 3.66 15.21 15.21
N ARG A 145 3.70 16.45 15.72
CA ARG A 145 4.88 16.99 16.44
C ARG A 145 5.19 16.24 17.75
N SER A 146 4.31 15.35 18.20
CA SER A 146 4.35 14.74 19.53
C SER A 146 5.32 13.55 19.68
N GLU A 147 6.36 13.40 18.84
CA GLU A 147 7.45 12.44 19.11
C GLU A 147 8.09 12.64 20.49
N LEU A 148 7.85 13.78 21.15
CA LEU A 148 8.36 14.12 22.47
C LEU A 148 7.61 13.47 23.65
N ARG A 149 6.42 12.86 23.47
CA ARG A 149 5.75 12.08 24.52
C ARG A 149 4.98 10.89 23.91
N PRO A 150 5.52 9.66 23.95
CA PRO A 150 4.80 8.49 23.48
C PRO A 150 3.63 8.24 24.42
N ARG A 151 2.43 8.67 24.02
CA ARG A 151 1.21 8.04 24.54
C ARG A 151 0.88 6.87 23.61
N PRO A 152 0.77 5.64 24.14
CA PRO A 152 0.62 4.43 23.33
C PRO A 152 -0.76 4.27 22.67
N SER A 153 -1.58 5.32 22.60
CA SER A 153 -2.91 5.25 21.99
C SER A 153 -3.02 6.21 20.80
N TYR A 154 -3.03 5.63 19.60
CA TYR A 154 -3.54 6.22 18.35
C TYR A 154 -2.84 7.46 17.74
N SER A 155 -1.76 8.01 18.28
CA SER A 155 -1.15 9.26 17.74
C SER A 155 0.03 9.09 16.78
N ASP A 156 0.46 7.86 16.45
CA ASP A 156 1.63 7.64 15.57
C ASP A 156 1.30 7.64 14.06
N PHE A 157 0.04 7.87 13.70
CA PHE A 157 -0.38 7.89 12.30
C PHE A 157 0.17 9.15 11.62
N VAL A 158 1.24 8.95 10.85
CA VAL A 158 1.67 9.89 9.81
C VAL A 158 0.76 9.63 8.62
N GLY A 159 0.31 10.70 7.97
CA GLY A 159 -0.65 10.58 6.89
C GLY A 159 -0.36 11.54 5.76
N CYS A 160 -0.51 11.08 4.52
CA CYS A 160 -0.40 11.94 3.33
C CYS A 160 -1.76 12.12 2.67
N TYR A 161 -2.10 13.36 2.31
CA TYR A 161 -3.38 13.75 1.75
C TYR A 161 -3.19 14.40 0.38
N LEU A 162 -4.05 14.03 -0.56
CA LEU A 162 -4.22 14.73 -1.83
C LEU A 162 -5.67 15.24 -1.93
N GLY A 163 -5.83 16.48 -2.40
CA GLY A 163 -7.11 17.19 -2.39
C GLY A 163 -7.20 18.16 -1.21
N LYS A 164 -8.38 18.75 -1.03
CA LYS A 164 -8.68 19.72 0.04
C LYS A 164 -10.00 19.37 0.71
N ARG A 165 -10.17 19.78 1.97
CA ARG A 165 -11.44 19.63 2.69
C ARG A 165 -12.60 20.22 1.87
N GLY A 166 -13.71 19.49 1.80
CA GLY A 166 -14.89 19.89 1.03
C GLY A 166 -14.91 19.41 -0.42
N ASP A 167 -13.79 18.87 -0.93
CA ASP A 167 -13.73 18.12 -2.19
C ASP A 167 -13.40 16.65 -1.92
N SER A 168 -13.43 15.80 -2.94
CA SER A 168 -12.92 14.43 -2.82
C SER A 168 -11.42 14.39 -2.55
N VAL A 169 -11.00 13.53 -1.63
CA VAL A 169 -9.59 13.39 -1.20
C VAL A 169 -9.08 11.98 -1.45
N THR A 170 -7.75 11.87 -1.52
CA THR A 170 -7.03 10.59 -1.37
C THR A 170 -6.14 10.67 -0.16
N TYR A 171 -6.31 9.74 0.76
CA TYR A 171 -5.55 9.66 1.99
C TYR A 171 -4.72 8.38 2.03
N PHE A 172 -3.45 8.53 2.39
CA PHE A 172 -2.47 7.46 2.54
C PHE A 172 -2.05 7.42 4.01
N PRO A 173 -2.71 6.59 4.86
CA PRO A 173 -2.21 6.33 6.20
C PRO A 173 -0.86 5.62 6.10
N LEU A 174 0.15 6.20 6.73
CA LEU A 174 1.50 5.66 6.75
C LEU A 174 1.76 4.95 8.07
N HIS A 175 2.22 3.71 7.98
CA HIS A 175 2.67 2.94 9.12
C HIS A 175 4.20 2.93 9.16
N ARG A 176 4.73 2.94 10.38
CA ARG A 176 6.16 2.82 10.62
C ARG A 176 6.53 1.34 10.55
N GLU A 177 7.13 0.92 9.44
CA GLU A 177 7.57 -0.45 9.22
C GLU A 177 9.10 -0.56 9.36
N CYS A 178 9.57 -1.76 9.72
CA CYS A 178 10.99 -2.03 9.74
C CYS A 178 11.50 -2.36 8.34
N ALA A 179 12.54 -1.66 7.87
CA ALA A 179 13.16 -1.96 6.58
C ALA A 179 14.22 -3.08 6.65
N LEU A 180 14.42 -3.71 7.82
CA LEU A 180 15.35 -4.83 7.98
C LEU A 180 14.62 -6.16 7.73
N PRO A 181 15.31 -7.17 7.16
CA PRO A 181 14.76 -8.50 7.02
C PRO A 181 14.42 -9.09 8.40
N GLU A 182 13.22 -9.65 8.53
CA GLU A 182 12.58 -10.06 9.80
C GLU A 182 13.44 -10.98 10.68
N ASN A 183 14.38 -11.71 10.09
CA ASN A 183 15.11 -12.78 10.78
C ASN A 183 16.36 -12.33 11.55
N ARG A 184 16.68 -11.02 11.63
CA ARG A 184 17.94 -10.56 12.26
C ARG A 184 17.79 -9.72 13.52
N TYR A 185 16.62 -9.15 13.82
CA TYR A 185 16.47 -8.22 14.94
C TYR A 185 15.10 -8.31 15.61
N TYR A 186 15.09 -8.45 16.94
CA TYR A 186 13.89 -8.38 17.77
C TYR A 186 13.32 -6.95 17.89
N ILE A 187 14.16 -5.92 17.67
CA ILE A 187 13.79 -4.51 17.76
C ILE A 187 14.34 -3.79 16.53
N CYS A 188 13.47 -3.15 15.76
CA CYS A 188 13.89 -2.34 14.62
C CYS A 188 14.54 -1.03 15.08
N PRO A 189 15.83 -0.77 14.79
CA PRO A 189 16.47 0.51 15.09
C PRO A 189 15.72 1.66 14.41
N PHE A 190 15.59 2.81 15.08
CA PHE A 190 14.87 3.98 14.52
C PHE A 190 15.40 4.40 13.14
N SER A 191 16.71 4.31 12.91
CA SER A 191 17.37 4.61 11.63
C SER A 191 16.92 3.73 10.46
N HIS A 192 16.33 2.56 10.75
CA HIS A 192 15.87 1.60 9.75
C HIS A 192 14.35 1.57 9.62
N ARG A 193 13.63 2.42 10.35
CA ARG A 193 12.18 2.52 10.25
C ARG A 193 11.80 3.41 9.07
N ARG A 194 10.86 2.94 8.25
CA ARG A 194 10.32 3.71 7.12
C ARG A 194 8.82 3.86 7.29
N TYR A 195 8.31 5.01 6.89
CA TYR A 195 6.87 5.24 6.80
C TYR A 195 6.38 4.84 5.42
N LEU A 196 5.55 3.81 5.37
CA LEU A 196 5.00 3.23 4.16
C LEU A 196 3.48 3.31 4.19
N ALA A 197 2.88 3.64 3.05
CA ALA A 197 1.43 3.62 2.90
C ALA A 197 0.93 2.17 3.02
N HIS A 198 0.25 1.84 4.12
CA HIS A 198 -0.27 0.50 4.33
C HIS A 198 -1.54 0.26 3.50
N GLU A 199 -2.28 1.33 3.23
CA GLU A 199 -3.52 1.31 2.47
C GLU A 199 -3.77 2.67 1.81
N VAL A 200 -4.79 2.73 0.98
CA VAL A 200 -5.22 3.97 0.32
C VAL A 200 -6.70 4.15 0.52
N TRP A 201 -7.08 5.33 1.00
CA TRP A 201 -8.46 5.75 1.20
C TRP A 201 -8.82 6.81 0.17
N ILE A 202 -9.99 6.73 -0.44
CA ILE A 202 -10.55 7.75 -1.32
C ILE A 202 -11.94 8.06 -0.81
N ALA A 203 -12.23 9.33 -0.54
CA ALA A 203 -13.47 9.75 0.08
C ALA A 203 -13.97 11.06 -0.50
N ASP A 204 -15.28 11.17 -0.70
CA ASP A 204 -15.93 12.46 -0.94
C ASP A 204 -16.10 13.23 0.40
N PRO A 205 -16.70 14.43 0.42
CA PRO A 205 -16.88 15.18 1.67
C PRO A 205 -17.69 14.43 2.74
N VAL A 206 -18.72 13.67 2.34
CA VAL A 206 -19.54 12.89 3.27
C VAL A 206 -18.73 11.72 3.84
N GLY A 207 -18.00 11.02 2.98
CA GLY A 207 -17.10 9.94 3.39
C GLY A 207 -15.99 10.41 4.32
N GLN A 208 -15.44 11.61 4.10
CA GLN A 208 -14.46 12.22 4.99
C GLN A 208 -15.00 12.44 6.39
N GLU A 209 -16.20 13.02 6.50
CA GLU A 209 -16.82 13.26 7.80
C GLU A 209 -17.14 11.96 8.54
N ILE A 210 -17.68 10.95 7.86
CA ILE A 210 -17.98 9.63 8.45
C ILE A 210 -16.72 8.92 8.95
N LYS A 211 -15.61 9.05 8.21
CA LYS A 211 -14.34 8.40 8.54
C LYS A 211 -13.41 9.23 9.42
N GLY A 212 -13.78 10.46 9.77
CA GLY A 212 -12.90 11.36 10.50
C GLY A 212 -11.61 11.69 9.75
N ILE A 213 -11.66 11.73 8.41
CA ILE A 213 -10.53 12.13 7.59
C ILE A 213 -10.45 13.64 7.65
N HIS A 214 -9.60 14.15 8.54
CA HIS A 214 -9.41 15.58 8.74
C HIS A 214 -8.09 16.03 8.12
N GLU A 215 -8.12 17.16 7.41
CA GLU A 215 -6.90 17.87 7.05
C GLU A 215 -6.30 18.45 8.34
N TYR A 216 -5.09 18.01 8.69
CA TYR A 216 -4.38 18.58 9.82
C TYR A 216 -3.80 19.95 9.44
N PRO A 217 -4.03 21.01 10.25
CA PRO A 217 -3.40 22.30 10.03
C PRO A 217 -1.87 22.15 10.13
N ARG A 218 -1.16 22.96 9.34
CA ARG A 218 0.32 22.99 9.32
C ARG A 218 0.90 23.51 10.63
#